data_AF-A0A553P5X7-F1
#
_entry.id   AF-A0A553P5X7-F1
#
_cell.length_a   1.000
_cell.length_b   1.000
_cell.length_c   1.000
_cell.angle_alpha   90.00
_cell.angle_beta   90.00
_cell.angle_gamma   90.00
#
_symmetry.space_group_name_H-M   'P 1'
#
loop_
_entity.id
_entity.type
_entity.pdbx_description
1 polymer ?
#
loop_
_entity_poly.entity_id
_entity_poly.type
_entity_poly.pdbx_seq_one_letter_code
_entity_poly.pdbx_strand_id
1 'polypeptide(L)' 'MFPNEFVKRRLCIRPTMSCNLRPNSCCPSTTCRCNLWGQNCRCLRMGLFQRWG' A
#
# COMPACT_ATOMS: atom_id res chain seq x y z
N MET A 1 8.70 5.11 17.56
CA MET A 1 9.00 3.90 16.73
C MET A 1 7.98 3.82 15.59
N PHE A 2 8.11 4.71 14.60
CA PHE A 2 7.45 4.61 13.30
C PHE A 2 8.57 4.89 12.29
N PRO A 3 9.12 3.88 11.57
CA PRO A 3 10.28 4.15 10.75
C PRO A 3 9.82 4.97 9.54
N ASN A 4 10.33 6.19 9.50
CA ASN A 4 10.57 6.97 8.29
C ASN A 4 9.34 7.49 7.53
N GLU A 5 8.85 8.61 8.03
CA GLU A 5 8.41 9.75 7.21
C GLU A 5 9.58 10.40 6.38
N PHE A 6 10.76 9.75 6.32
CA PHE A 6 12.00 10.27 5.73
C PHE A 6 12.62 9.36 4.65
N VAL A 7 11.82 8.65 3.84
CA VAL A 7 12.34 8.03 2.61
C VAL A 7 12.29 9.04 1.47
N LYS A 8 13.38 9.80 1.35
CA LYS A 8 14.01 10.26 0.10
C LYS A 8 13.16 10.08 -1.16
N ARG A 9 12.63 11.18 -1.71
CA ARG A 9 12.32 11.34 -3.15
C ARG A 9 11.83 10.06 -3.86
N ARG A 10 10.78 9.43 -3.34
CA ARG A 10 9.93 8.52 -4.14
C ARG A 10 8.53 9.06 -4.00
N LEU A 11 7.90 9.39 -5.13
CA LEU A 11 6.56 9.96 -5.21
C LEU A 11 5.48 9.03 -4.59
N CYS A 12 5.83 7.80 -4.20
CA CYS A 12 4.87 6.78 -3.79
C CYS A 12 5.42 5.73 -2.78
N ILE A 13 4.49 5.11 -2.04
CA ILE A 13 4.68 4.03 -1.06
C ILE A 13 4.98 2.72 -1.80
N ARG A 14 6.02 2.02 -1.36
CA ARG A 14 6.48 0.77 -1.97
C ARG A 14 5.45 -0.37 -1.80
N PRO A 15 5.47 -1.39 -2.67
CA PRO A 15 4.73 -2.63 -2.44
C PRO A 15 5.07 -3.20 -1.06
N THR A 16 4.10 -3.87 -0.43
CA THR A 16 4.10 -4.49 0.91
C THR A 16 4.25 -3.54 2.11
N MET A 17 4.40 -2.24 1.87
CA MET A 17 4.54 -1.23 2.91
C MET A 17 3.17 -0.71 3.39
N SER A 18 3.10 -0.23 4.63
CA SER A 18 1.84 0.21 5.24
C SER A 18 1.30 1.51 4.64
N CYS A 19 -0.01 1.54 4.37
CA CYS A 19 -0.75 2.67 3.80
C CYS A 19 -1.93 3.13 4.70
N ASN A 20 -1.93 2.76 5.99
CA ASN A 20 -3.01 3.06 6.95
C ASN A 20 -3.48 4.54 6.94
N LEU A 21 -2.55 5.49 6.89
CA LEU A 21 -2.84 6.93 6.93
C LEU A 21 -2.95 7.56 5.53
N ARG A 22 -2.45 6.86 4.49
CA ARG A 22 -2.24 7.39 3.14
C ARG A 22 -2.57 6.34 2.08
N PRO A 23 -3.86 5.99 1.92
CA PRO A 23 -4.30 4.96 0.97
C PRO A 23 -4.01 5.33 -0.49
N ASN A 24 -3.97 6.63 -0.81
CA ASN A 24 -3.72 7.14 -2.18
C ASN A 24 -2.25 7.37 -2.52
N SER A 25 -1.32 7.10 -1.60
CA SER A 25 0.11 7.32 -1.84
C SER A 25 0.83 6.07 -2.36
N CYS A 26 0.15 4.95 -2.62
CA CYS A 26 0.76 3.75 -3.20
C CYS A 26 1.31 3.99 -4.61
N CYS A 27 2.36 3.26 -5.01
CA CYS A 27 2.94 3.40 -6.35
C CYS A 27 1.97 2.98 -7.46
N PRO A 28 2.10 3.54 -8.67
CA PRO A 28 1.38 3.03 -9.84
C PRO A 28 1.65 1.53 -9.97
N SER A 29 0.61 0.75 -10.23
CA SER A 29 0.56 -0.73 -10.17
C SER A 29 0.37 -1.37 -8.77
N THR A 30 0.21 -0.58 -7.71
CA THR A 30 -0.15 -1.08 -6.36
C THR A 30 -1.38 -0.38 -5.80
N THR A 31 -2.15 -1.10 -5.01
CA THR A 31 -3.38 -0.63 -4.35
C THR A 31 -3.29 -0.85 -2.86
N CYS A 32 -3.73 0.13 -2.08
CA CYS A 32 -3.86 -0.03 -0.64
C CYS A 32 -4.96 -1.05 -0.32
N ARG A 33 -4.59 -2.16 0.31
CA ARG A 33 -5.50 -3.24 0.72
C ARG A 33 -5.37 -3.44 2.22
N CYS A 34 -6.50 -3.40 2.90
CA CYS A 34 -6.61 -3.68 4.33
C CYS A 34 -7.15 -5.11 4.55
N ASN A 35 -6.95 -5.63 5.76
CA ASN A 35 -7.58 -6.88 6.16
C ASN A 35 -9.10 -6.68 6.40
N LEU A 36 -9.82 -7.77 6.68
CA LEU A 36 -11.28 -7.78 6.91
C LEU A 36 -11.74 -6.88 8.08
N TRP A 37 -10.81 -6.52 8.97
CA TRP A 37 -11.05 -5.65 10.10
C TRP A 37 -10.72 -4.18 9.81
N GLY A 38 -10.34 -3.85 8.56
CA GLY A 38 -9.95 -2.50 8.17
C GLY A 38 -8.60 -2.05 8.75
N GLN A 39 -7.80 -2.97 9.26
CA GLN A 39 -6.51 -2.71 9.88
C GLN A 39 -5.37 -3.26 9.01
N ASN A 40 -4.14 -2.88 9.36
CA ASN A 40 -2.93 -3.40 8.71
C ASN A 40 -2.93 -3.19 7.17
N CYS A 41 -3.37 -2.02 6.74
CA CYS A 41 -3.46 -1.67 5.32
C CYS A 41 -2.07 -1.62 4.70
N ARG A 42 -1.87 -2.32 3.59
CA ARG A 42 -0.59 -2.36 2.86
C ARG A 42 -0.80 -2.14 1.37
N CYS A 43 0.16 -1.50 0.71
CA CYS A 43 0.17 -1.40 -0.74
C CYS A 43 0.47 -2.77 -1.34
N LEU A 44 -0.54 -3.45 -1.88
CA LEU A 44 -0.36 -4.72 -2.57
C LEU A 44 -0.34 -4.48 -4.08
N ARG A 45 0.48 -5.22 -4.83
CA ARG A 45 0.34 -5.25 -6.29
C ARG A 45 -1.04 -5.77 -6.63
N MET A 46 -1.68 -5.22 -7.66
CA MET A 46 -2.86 -5.83 -8.26
C MET A 46 -2.45 -7.21 -8.78
N GLY A 47 -2.73 -8.26 -8.00
CA GLY A 47 -2.42 -9.63 -8.37
C GLY A 47 -3.36 -10.13 -9.47
N LEU A 48 -2.87 -11.10 -10.25
CA LEU A 48 -3.61 -11.80 -11.32
C LEU A 48 -4.97 -12.36 -10.86
N PHE A 49 -5.18 -12.57 -9.55
CA PHE A 49 -6.43 -13.07 -8.97
C PHE A 49 -7.55 -12.02 -8.80
N GLN A 50 -7.34 -10.76 -9.20
CA GLN A 50 -8.45 -9.81 -9.38
C GLN A 50 -9.19 -9.99 -10.72
N ARG A 51 -8.73 -10.88 -11.62
CA ARG A 51 -9.33 -11.13 -12.95
C ARG A 51 -10.45 -12.17 -13.00
N TRP A 52 -10.79 -12.81 -11.88
CA TRP A 52 -11.90 -13.77 -11.85
C TRP A 52 -13.05 -13.18 -11.03
N GLY A 53 -13.93 -12.51 -11.74
CA GLY A 53 -15.28 -12.13 -11.34
C GLY A 53 -16.20 -12.42 -12.50
#